data_AF-A0A1J0LJ79-F1
#
_entry.id   AF-A0A1J0LJ79-F1
#
_cell.length_a   1.000
_cell.length_b   1.000
_cell.length_c   1.000
_cell.angle_alpha   90.00
_cell.angle_beta   90.00
_cell.angle_gamma   90.00
#
_symmetry.space_group_name_H-M   'P 1'
#
loop_
_entity.id
_entity.type
_entity.pdbx_description
1 polymer ?
#
loop_
_entity_poly.entity_id
_entity_poly.type
_entity_poly.pdbx_seq_one_letter_code
_entity_poly.pdbx_strand_id
1 'polypeptide(L)'
;MFKKIIIIIGIVLLGNWAKAQDPGVSDVVITPGVVESGGNATFSFNLYNASSTGLTTWSSGDSFALQVIVSLSDAVPSDTSTISNSITGTWSGKFDWSYDSGSNTITGIQKEDIAGETLTVPSAGSIEIAVENTAESAQSDPNCGFIVNLTPPATAVSMNLDDDSKNIYTYTEVVVTTCSKSPLTTGTPEVTKAGISTLSQTPTDNWPLDVNNGFIVLESTNKGFVVTRHTTAELSNIENPIEGMLIYDTTAKCLKLYKNGAWTCVKKSCN
;
A
#
# COMPACT_ATOMS: atom_id res chain seq x y z
N MET A 1 -74.79 -36.92 8.33
CA MET A 1 -73.75 -37.06 7.28
C MET A 1 -74.15 -36.09 6.15
N PHE A 2 -73.49 -34.98 5.80
CA PHE A 2 -72.08 -34.61 5.83
C PHE A 2 -71.90 -33.07 5.93
N LYS A 3 -70.93 -32.71 6.78
CA LYS A 3 -69.99 -31.56 6.83
C LYS A 3 -70.43 -30.15 6.37
N LYS A 4 -70.52 -29.24 7.36
CA LYS A 4 -70.28 -27.79 7.19
C LYS A 4 -68.83 -27.57 6.75
N ILE A 5 -68.63 -26.86 5.64
CA ILE A 5 -67.30 -26.40 5.20
C ILE A 5 -67.06 -25.06 5.90
N ILE A 6 -66.10 -25.04 6.84
CA ILE A 6 -65.56 -23.82 7.44
C ILE A 6 -64.36 -23.44 6.59
N ILE A 7 -64.47 -22.33 5.85
CA ILE A 7 -63.34 -21.73 5.14
C ILE A 7 -62.54 -20.93 6.17
N ILE A 8 -61.41 -21.47 6.59
CA ILE A 8 -60.42 -20.76 7.42
C ILE A 8 -59.55 -19.96 6.44
N ILE A 9 -59.81 -18.65 6.33
CA ILE A 9 -58.87 -17.71 5.72
C ILE A 9 -57.71 -17.58 6.69
N GLY A 10 -56.67 -18.37 6.47
CA GLY A 10 -55.39 -18.20 7.15
C GLY A 10 -54.75 -16.91 6.66
N ILE A 11 -54.90 -15.83 7.42
CA ILE A 11 -54.00 -14.69 7.32
C ILE A 11 -52.65 -15.22 7.81
N VAL A 12 -51.77 -15.55 6.86
CA VAL A 12 -50.36 -15.72 7.15
C VAL A 12 -49.85 -14.32 7.49
N LEU A 13 -49.83 -14.01 8.78
CA LEU A 13 -48.96 -12.97 9.31
C LEU A 13 -47.53 -13.45 9.04
N LEU A 14 -46.98 -13.11 7.88
CA LEU A 14 -45.55 -13.01 7.69
C LEU A 14 -45.11 -11.87 8.61
N GLY A 15 -44.91 -12.20 9.89
CA GLY A 15 -44.10 -11.39 10.76
C GLY A 15 -42.70 -11.42 10.20
N ASN A 16 -42.41 -10.54 9.24
CA ASN A 16 -41.06 -10.03 9.11
C ASN A 16 -40.78 -9.37 10.46
N TRP A 17 -39.97 -10.03 11.26
CA TRP A 17 -39.35 -9.42 12.43
C TRP A 17 -38.47 -8.30 11.87
N ALA A 18 -39.06 -7.13 11.64
CA ALA A 18 -38.33 -5.96 11.19
C ALA A 18 -37.30 -5.67 12.29
N LYS A 19 -36.01 -5.74 11.93
CA LYS A 19 -34.93 -5.39 12.83
C LYS A 19 -35.16 -3.95 13.28
N ALA A 20 -35.16 -3.73 14.59
CA ALA A 20 -35.58 -2.46 15.16
C ALA A 20 -34.69 -1.29 14.72
N GLN A 21 -33.38 -1.50 14.47
CA GLN A 21 -32.40 -0.57 13.89
C GLN A 21 -31.29 -1.42 13.25
N ASP A 22 -30.66 -1.00 12.13
CA ASP A 22 -29.64 -1.81 11.41
C ASP A 22 -28.59 -0.88 10.75
N PRO A 23 -27.76 -0.17 11.54
CA PRO A 23 -26.66 0.61 11.00
C PRO A 23 -25.59 -0.33 10.42
N GLY A 24 -24.82 0.16 9.45
CA GLY A 24 -23.74 -0.63 8.86
C GLY A 24 -22.74 0.22 8.09
N VAL A 25 -21.64 -0.41 7.69
CA VAL A 25 -20.57 0.19 6.90
C VAL A 25 -20.41 -0.52 5.56
N SER A 26 -20.32 0.26 4.48
CA SER A 26 -19.99 -0.24 3.15
C SER A 26 -18.91 0.61 2.47
N ASP A 27 -18.44 0.14 1.31
CA ASP A 27 -17.67 0.92 0.33
C ASP A 27 -16.41 1.59 0.91
N VAL A 28 -15.61 0.83 1.67
CA VAL A 28 -14.29 1.30 2.11
C VAL A 28 -13.35 1.49 0.92
N VAL A 29 -12.73 2.66 0.81
CA VAL A 29 -11.83 3.03 -0.29
C VAL A 29 -10.65 3.86 0.26
N ILE A 30 -9.46 3.66 -0.31
CA ILE A 30 -8.29 4.53 -0.11
C ILE A 30 -7.96 5.20 -1.45
N THR A 31 -7.81 6.52 -1.44
CA THR A 31 -7.43 7.31 -2.63
C THR A 31 -6.26 8.24 -2.31
N PRO A 32 -5.15 8.22 -3.05
CA PRO A 32 -4.83 7.28 -4.14
C PRO A 32 -4.64 5.86 -3.63
N GLY A 33 -4.80 4.86 -4.52
CA GLY A 33 -4.72 3.44 -4.15
C GLY A 33 -3.32 2.94 -3.77
N VAL A 34 -2.30 3.81 -3.87
CA VAL A 34 -0.89 3.62 -3.43
C VAL A 34 -0.44 4.96 -2.87
N VAL A 35 0.19 4.96 -1.68
CA VAL A 35 0.51 6.20 -0.96
C VAL A 35 1.93 6.09 -0.39
N GLU A 36 2.89 6.89 -0.86
CA GLU A 36 4.25 6.92 -0.30
C GLU A 36 4.29 7.47 1.14
N SER A 37 5.36 7.22 1.90
CA SER A 37 5.55 7.82 3.22
C SER A 37 5.64 9.34 3.11
N GLY A 38 4.88 10.05 3.95
CA GLY A 38 4.67 11.50 3.86
C GLY A 38 3.65 11.92 2.78
N GLY A 39 3.08 10.95 2.06
CA GLY A 39 2.05 11.18 1.05
C GLY A 39 0.66 11.36 1.67
N ASN A 40 -0.14 12.22 1.05
CA ASN A 40 -1.53 12.45 1.46
C ASN A 40 -2.47 11.41 0.83
N ALA A 41 -3.46 10.97 1.61
CA ALA A 41 -4.53 10.10 1.14
C ALA A 41 -5.89 10.50 1.74
N THR A 42 -6.94 9.96 1.14
CA THR A 42 -8.31 10.04 1.62
C THR A 42 -8.81 8.62 1.89
N PHE A 43 -9.22 8.39 3.13
CA PHE A 43 -9.91 7.18 3.57
C PHE A 43 -11.41 7.44 3.51
N SER A 44 -12.14 6.67 2.72
CA SER A 44 -13.58 6.87 2.48
C SER A 44 -14.36 5.63 2.87
N PHE A 45 -15.55 5.81 3.42
CA PHE A 45 -16.51 4.74 3.65
C PHE A 45 -17.94 5.31 3.69
N ASN A 46 -18.92 4.44 3.46
CA ASN A 46 -20.32 4.78 3.57
C ASN A 46 -20.88 4.22 4.88
N LEU A 47 -21.70 5.02 5.53
CA LEU A 47 -22.56 4.62 6.64
C LEU A 47 -23.99 4.52 6.12
N TYR A 48 -24.75 3.55 6.60
CA TYR A 48 -26.17 3.41 6.27
C TYR A 48 -26.98 2.93 7.48
N ASN A 49 -28.31 3.01 7.37
CA ASN A 49 -29.25 2.36 8.26
C ASN A 49 -30.31 1.62 7.42
N ALA A 50 -30.25 0.29 7.39
CA ALA A 50 -31.13 -0.57 6.59
C ALA A 50 -32.49 -0.85 7.26
N SER A 51 -32.77 -0.24 8.42
CA SER A 51 -34.07 -0.32 9.09
C SER A 51 -34.99 0.84 8.70
N SER A 52 -36.30 0.59 8.63
CA SER A 52 -37.31 1.65 8.50
C SER A 52 -37.48 2.50 9.77
N THR A 53 -36.92 2.04 10.88
CA THR A 53 -36.85 2.82 12.11
C THR A 53 -35.56 3.62 12.09
N GLY A 54 -35.71 4.94 12.22
CA GLY A 54 -34.57 5.80 12.34
C GLY A 54 -33.86 5.59 13.66
N LEU A 55 -32.59 5.97 13.66
CA LEU A 55 -32.04 6.54 14.85
C LEU A 55 -32.68 7.96 14.88
N THR A 56 -33.79 8.19 15.65
CA THR A 56 -34.38 9.53 16.02
C THR A 56 -34.52 10.07 17.51
N THR A 57 -33.82 9.62 18.58
CA THR A 57 -33.83 10.15 19.96
C THR A 57 -32.46 10.10 20.69
N TRP A 58 -31.50 10.99 20.39
CA TRP A 58 -30.23 11.15 21.16
C TRP A 58 -30.32 12.42 21.94
N SER A 59 -30.08 12.35 23.24
CA SER A 59 -29.75 13.54 24.02
C SER A 59 -28.22 13.67 24.03
N SER A 60 -27.69 14.89 23.91
CA SER A 60 -26.25 15.13 24.05
C SER A 60 -25.75 14.59 25.39
N GLY A 61 -24.76 13.70 25.38
CA GLY A 61 -24.17 13.11 26.60
C GLY A 61 -24.72 11.75 27.01
N ASP A 62 -25.64 11.16 26.24
CA ASP A 62 -26.15 9.82 26.50
C ASP A 62 -25.21 8.72 25.99
N SER A 63 -25.02 7.68 26.80
CA SER A 63 -24.24 6.46 26.49
C SER A 63 -24.84 5.55 25.40
N PHE A 64 -25.77 6.08 24.59
CA PHE A 64 -26.61 5.34 23.65
C PHE A 64 -26.52 5.85 22.20
N ALA A 65 -25.66 6.82 21.90
CA ALA A 65 -25.43 7.28 20.52
C ALA A 65 -24.62 6.25 19.72
N LEU A 66 -24.89 6.14 18.41
CA LEU A 66 -24.04 5.36 17.50
C LEU A 66 -22.61 5.90 17.53
N GLN A 67 -21.63 5.02 17.74
CA GLN A 67 -20.22 5.38 17.65
C GLN A 67 -19.59 4.77 16.40
N VAL A 68 -18.83 5.60 15.70
CA VAL A 68 -17.98 5.21 14.57
C VAL A 68 -16.54 5.24 15.07
N ILE A 69 -15.90 4.07 15.16
CA ILE A 69 -14.54 3.92 15.65
C ILE A 69 -13.64 3.56 14.48
N VAL A 70 -12.76 4.48 14.09
CA VAL A 70 -11.79 4.26 13.01
C VAL A 70 -10.40 4.12 13.62
N SER A 71 -9.80 2.93 13.53
CA SER A 71 -8.43 2.70 13.95
C SER A 71 -7.51 2.75 12.74
N LEU A 72 -6.50 3.61 12.79
CA LEU A 72 -5.58 3.88 11.71
C LEU A 72 -4.29 3.05 11.87
N SER A 73 -3.75 2.57 10.75
CA SER A 73 -2.47 1.88 10.68
C SER A 73 -1.57 2.60 9.69
N ASP A 74 -0.33 2.87 10.09
CA ASP A 74 0.66 3.69 9.38
C ASP A 74 0.11 4.99 8.78
N ALA A 75 -0.98 5.55 9.32
CA ALA A 75 -1.59 6.78 8.85
C ALA A 75 -1.99 7.65 10.04
N VAL A 76 -1.94 8.97 9.85
CA VAL A 76 -2.42 9.97 10.82
C VAL A 76 -3.34 10.98 10.14
N PRO A 77 -4.34 11.56 10.83
CA PRO A 77 -5.16 12.63 10.27
C PRO A 77 -4.33 13.82 9.80
N SER A 78 -4.70 14.46 8.69
CA SER A 78 -3.98 15.63 8.16
C SER A 78 -3.95 16.82 9.13
N ASP A 79 -4.97 16.95 9.98
CA ASP A 79 -4.99 17.85 11.13
C ASP A 79 -5.28 17.05 12.41
N THR A 80 -4.22 16.78 13.16
CA THR A 80 -4.28 16.06 14.44
C THR A 80 -4.72 16.95 15.61
N SER A 81 -4.73 18.28 15.43
CA SER A 81 -5.12 19.23 16.47
C SER A 81 -6.64 19.46 16.50
N THR A 82 -7.25 19.47 15.32
CA THR A 82 -8.67 19.71 15.12
C THR A 82 -9.19 18.71 14.09
N ILE A 83 -9.50 17.50 14.56
CA ILE A 83 -9.85 16.37 13.68
C ILE A 83 -10.97 16.67 12.69
N SER A 84 -11.93 17.54 13.04
CA SER A 84 -13.01 17.95 12.14
C SER A 84 -12.53 18.61 10.85
N ASN A 85 -11.32 19.20 10.83
CA ASN A 85 -10.71 19.74 9.60
C ASN A 85 -10.25 18.63 8.64
N SER A 86 -10.05 17.41 9.15
CA SER A 86 -9.67 16.24 8.35
C SER A 86 -10.88 15.44 7.88
N ILE A 87 -12.11 15.75 8.32
CA ILE A 87 -13.29 14.90 8.07
C ILE A 87 -14.31 15.64 7.19
N THR A 88 -14.63 15.04 6.06
CA THR A 88 -15.63 15.49 5.09
C THR A 88 -16.62 14.35 4.77
N GLY A 89 -17.49 14.55 3.78
CA GLY A 89 -18.53 13.59 3.40
C GLY A 89 -19.93 14.05 3.83
N THR A 90 -20.96 13.43 3.24
CA THR A 90 -22.35 13.90 3.38
C THR A 90 -22.91 13.71 4.79
N TRP A 91 -22.36 12.77 5.57
CA TRP A 91 -22.77 12.51 6.95
C TRP A 91 -21.75 12.95 8.00
N SER A 92 -20.64 13.59 7.61
CA SER A 92 -19.63 14.11 8.54
C SER A 92 -20.24 15.00 9.64
N GLY A 93 -21.18 15.86 9.28
CA GLY A 93 -21.89 16.76 10.19
C GLY A 93 -22.84 16.09 11.17
N LYS A 94 -23.17 14.79 10.99
CA LYS A 94 -24.06 14.04 11.91
C LYS A 94 -23.36 13.50 13.15
N PHE A 95 -22.03 13.62 13.21
CA PHE A 95 -21.20 13.12 14.29
C PHE A 95 -20.38 14.25 14.93
N ASP A 96 -20.05 14.07 16.19
CA ASP A 96 -19.02 14.81 16.90
C ASP A 96 -17.74 13.98 16.90
N TRP A 97 -16.64 14.53 16.38
CA TRP A 97 -15.43 13.78 16.07
C TRP A 97 -14.31 14.11 17.04
N SER A 98 -13.61 13.07 17.50
CA SER A 98 -12.42 13.18 18.33
C SER A 98 -11.32 12.26 17.80
N TYR A 99 -10.05 12.59 18.07
CA TYR A 99 -8.89 11.79 17.70
C TYR A 99 -8.00 11.57 18.92
N ASP A 100 -7.68 10.31 19.20
CA ASP A 100 -6.71 9.90 20.22
C ASP A 100 -5.41 9.47 19.52
N SER A 101 -4.35 10.26 19.70
CA SER A 101 -3.03 9.97 19.14
C SER A 101 -2.30 8.83 19.84
N GLY A 102 -2.68 8.49 21.07
CA GLY A 102 -2.10 7.37 21.81
C GLY A 102 -2.55 6.01 21.27
N SER A 103 -3.81 5.90 20.84
CA SER A 103 -4.37 4.69 20.22
C SER A 103 -4.52 4.78 18.70
N ASN A 104 -4.11 5.90 18.09
CA ASN A 104 -4.29 6.22 16.68
C ASN A 104 -5.74 5.97 16.19
N THR A 105 -6.71 6.44 16.98
CA THR A 105 -8.14 6.14 16.79
C THR A 105 -8.95 7.42 16.65
N ILE A 106 -9.79 7.48 15.62
CA ILE A 106 -10.81 8.51 15.46
C ILE A 106 -12.14 7.97 15.96
N THR A 107 -12.85 8.73 16.80
CA THR A 107 -14.18 8.39 17.30
C THR A 107 -15.19 9.45 16.87
N GLY A 108 -16.24 9.02 16.17
CA GLY A 108 -17.40 9.83 15.82
C GLY A 108 -18.61 9.43 16.64
N ILE A 109 -19.15 10.33 17.45
CA ILE A 109 -20.36 10.09 18.26
C ILE A 109 -21.53 10.79 17.58
N GLN A 110 -22.61 10.06 17.29
CA GLN A 110 -23.80 10.64 16.67
C GLN A 110 -24.33 11.84 17.48
N LYS A 111 -24.57 12.96 16.80
CA LYS A 111 -25.16 14.19 17.37
C LYS A 111 -26.42 14.67 16.66
N GLU A 112 -26.74 14.11 15.50
CA GLU A 112 -27.99 14.37 14.77
C GLU A 112 -28.73 13.07 14.44
N ASP A 113 -30.04 13.19 14.22
CA ASP A 113 -30.87 12.08 13.76
C ASP A 113 -30.40 11.49 12.43
N ILE A 114 -30.42 10.16 12.36
CA ILE A 114 -30.20 9.36 11.16
C ILE A 114 -31.53 8.67 10.85
N ALA A 115 -32.16 9.08 9.75
CA ALA A 115 -33.47 8.55 9.36
C ALA A 115 -33.43 7.03 9.13
N GLY A 116 -34.60 6.39 9.18
CA GLY A 116 -34.77 5.03 8.68
C GLY A 116 -34.85 5.04 7.16
N GLU A 117 -34.50 3.91 6.54
CA GLU A 117 -34.74 3.69 5.11
C GLU A 117 -36.24 3.65 4.82
N THR A 118 -36.65 4.31 3.75
CA THR A 118 -38.01 4.21 3.20
C THR A 118 -37.94 3.63 1.79
N LEU A 119 -39.05 3.10 1.28
CA LEU A 119 -39.12 2.55 -0.08
C LEU A 119 -38.63 3.51 -1.19
N THR A 120 -38.60 4.82 -0.92
CA THR A 120 -38.24 5.86 -1.89
C THR A 120 -36.96 6.63 -1.54
N VAL A 121 -36.44 6.47 -0.32
CA VAL A 121 -35.27 7.24 0.15
C VAL A 121 -34.36 6.30 0.96
N PRO A 122 -33.16 5.96 0.44
CA PRO A 122 -32.18 5.22 1.22
C PRO A 122 -31.64 6.08 2.36
N SER A 123 -31.35 5.45 3.50
CA SER A 123 -30.65 6.11 4.61
C SER A 123 -29.17 5.77 4.54
N ALA A 124 -28.42 6.55 3.77
CA ALA A 124 -26.97 6.38 3.62
C ALA A 124 -26.25 7.73 3.45
N GLY A 125 -24.98 7.76 3.84
CA GLY A 125 -24.10 8.90 3.61
C GLY A 125 -22.62 8.57 3.77
N SER A 126 -21.78 9.40 3.18
CA SER A 126 -20.34 9.19 3.12
C SER A 126 -19.62 9.87 4.28
N ILE A 127 -18.52 9.24 4.71
CA ILE A 127 -17.47 9.82 5.54
C ILE A 127 -16.16 9.73 4.76
N GLU A 128 -15.40 10.82 4.75
CA GLU A 128 -14.10 10.92 4.11
C GLU A 128 -13.12 11.51 5.12
N ILE A 129 -11.94 10.91 5.25
CA ILE A 129 -10.92 11.29 6.22
C ILE A 129 -9.63 11.57 5.47
N ALA A 130 -9.16 12.81 5.51
CA ALA A 130 -7.84 13.20 5.00
C ALA A 130 -6.76 12.74 5.98
N VAL A 131 -5.78 12.00 5.47
CA VAL A 131 -4.68 11.42 6.24
C VAL A 131 -3.34 11.61 5.54
N GLU A 132 -2.25 11.50 6.28
CA GLU A 132 -0.88 11.37 5.80
C GLU A 132 -0.36 9.97 6.14
N ASN A 133 0.25 9.28 5.17
CA ASN A 133 0.94 8.02 5.41
C ASN A 133 2.25 8.27 6.17
N THR A 134 2.51 7.51 7.22
CA THR A 134 3.65 7.70 8.13
C THR A 134 4.77 6.69 7.94
N ALA A 135 4.56 5.63 7.14
CA ALA A 135 5.57 4.61 6.91
C ALA A 135 5.49 3.96 5.54
N GLU A 136 6.63 3.41 5.11
CA GLU A 136 6.73 2.57 3.92
C GLU A 136 6.25 1.15 4.23
N SER A 137 5.46 0.54 3.34
CA SER A 137 4.97 -0.83 3.48
C SER A 137 4.97 -1.55 2.14
N ALA A 138 5.31 -2.84 2.13
CA ALA A 138 5.45 -3.61 0.90
C ALA A 138 4.08 -4.11 0.39
N GLN A 139 3.95 -4.35 -0.91
CA GLN A 139 2.72 -4.97 -1.45
C GLN A 139 2.40 -6.34 -0.82
N SER A 140 3.43 -7.08 -0.40
CA SER A 140 3.25 -8.36 0.32
C SER A 140 2.80 -8.21 1.77
N ASP A 141 2.87 -7.01 2.32
CA ASP A 141 2.54 -6.68 3.71
C ASP A 141 2.04 -5.22 3.80
N PRO A 142 0.85 -4.92 3.24
CA PRO A 142 0.29 -3.57 3.20
C PRO A 142 -0.12 -3.14 4.61
N ASN A 143 0.31 -1.95 5.04
CA ASN A 143 0.11 -1.52 6.43
C ASN A 143 -0.48 -0.11 6.57
N CYS A 144 -0.46 0.71 5.51
CA CYS A 144 -1.15 2.00 5.51
C CYS A 144 -2.64 1.80 5.26
N GLY A 145 -3.49 2.09 6.24
CA GLY A 145 -4.92 1.84 6.09
C GLY A 145 -5.72 2.08 7.34
N PHE A 146 -6.94 1.55 7.33
CA PHE A 146 -7.85 1.70 8.46
C PHE A 146 -8.81 0.53 8.58
N ILE A 147 -9.27 0.33 9.81
CA ILE A 147 -10.48 -0.42 10.12
C ILE A 147 -11.50 0.54 10.71
N VAL A 148 -12.74 0.44 10.28
CA VAL A 148 -13.89 1.14 10.86
C VAL A 148 -14.79 0.10 11.51
N ASN A 149 -15.17 0.36 12.76
CA ASN A 149 -16.08 -0.44 13.55
C ASN A 149 -17.21 0.44 14.05
N LEU A 150 -18.44 -0.04 13.96
CA LEU A 150 -19.59 0.59 14.61
C LEU A 150 -19.79 -0.02 15.99
N THR A 151 -20.03 0.84 16.97
CA THR A 151 -20.57 0.41 18.27
C THR A 151 -21.99 0.95 18.37
N PRO A 152 -22.99 0.06 18.29
CA PRO A 152 -24.38 0.50 18.30
C PRO A 152 -24.91 0.90 19.68
N PRO A 153 -26.08 1.56 19.74
CA PRO A 153 -26.79 1.85 20.99
C PRO A 153 -27.08 0.59 21.80
N ALA A 154 -26.91 0.62 23.12
CA ALA A 154 -27.24 -0.52 23.99
C ALA A 154 -28.73 -0.94 23.97
N THR A 155 -29.62 -0.08 23.47
CA THR A 155 -31.06 -0.37 23.27
C THR A 155 -31.36 -1.08 21.96
N ALA A 156 -30.35 -1.30 21.11
CA ALA A 156 -30.48 -1.99 19.85
C ALA A 156 -30.63 -3.50 20.06
N VAL A 157 -31.81 -3.91 20.48
CA VAL A 157 -32.16 -5.32 20.58
C VAL A 157 -32.35 -5.83 19.15
N SER A 158 -31.43 -6.67 18.67
CA SER A 158 -31.35 -7.26 17.32
C SER A 158 -30.63 -6.47 16.23
N MET A 159 -29.34 -6.16 16.44
CA MET A 159 -28.46 -5.73 15.34
C MET A 159 -27.68 -6.90 14.76
N ASN A 160 -27.43 -6.82 13.46
CA ASN A 160 -26.50 -7.70 12.78
C ASN A 160 -25.09 -7.14 12.93
N LEU A 161 -24.15 -7.93 13.45
CA LEU A 161 -22.76 -7.50 13.60
C LEU A 161 -21.93 -7.72 12.32
N ASP A 162 -22.52 -8.37 11.30
CA ASP A 162 -21.78 -8.81 10.10
C ASP A 162 -21.32 -7.64 9.21
N ASP A 163 -22.00 -6.49 9.28
CA ASP A 163 -21.75 -5.29 8.48
C ASP A 163 -21.29 -4.07 9.28
N ASP A 164 -21.05 -4.24 10.59
CA ASP A 164 -20.56 -3.19 11.48
C ASP A 164 -19.05 -2.94 11.35
N SER A 165 -18.32 -3.79 10.63
CA SER A 165 -16.87 -3.70 10.51
C SER A 165 -16.39 -3.87 9.07
N LYS A 166 -15.53 -2.95 8.62
CA LYS A 166 -14.82 -3.01 7.33
C LYS A 166 -13.40 -2.50 7.51
N ASN A 167 -12.47 -3.08 6.75
CA ASN A 167 -11.09 -2.64 6.70
C ASN A 167 -10.57 -2.60 5.27
N ILE A 168 -9.58 -1.76 5.04
CA ILE A 168 -8.84 -1.68 3.79
C ILE A 168 -7.44 -1.16 4.09
N TYR A 169 -6.45 -1.71 3.40
CA TYR A 169 -5.04 -1.33 3.52
C TYR A 169 -4.42 -1.17 2.13
N THR A 170 -3.47 -0.26 2.04
CA THR A 170 -2.63 -0.01 0.88
C THR A 170 -1.15 -0.15 1.26
N TYR A 171 -0.30 -0.11 0.25
CA TYR A 171 1.13 -0.22 0.33
C TYR A 171 1.80 0.97 -0.37
N THR A 172 3.11 1.07 -0.20
CA THR A 172 3.93 2.05 -0.90
C THR A 172 4.59 1.40 -2.10
N GLU A 173 4.59 2.09 -3.25
CA GLU A 173 5.40 1.64 -4.38
C GLU A 173 6.84 2.08 -4.12
N VAL A 174 7.70 1.14 -3.72
CA VAL A 174 9.13 1.41 -3.56
C VAL A 174 9.69 1.79 -4.93
N VAL A 175 9.80 3.09 -5.20
CA VAL A 175 10.51 3.59 -6.37
C VAL A 175 11.99 3.30 -6.14
N VAL A 176 12.45 2.14 -6.62
CA VAL A 176 13.87 1.84 -6.67
C VAL A 176 14.49 2.83 -7.65
N THR A 177 15.08 3.91 -7.13
CA THR A 177 15.81 4.89 -7.93
C THR A 177 17.05 4.20 -8.48
N THR A 178 16.90 3.53 -9.63
CA THR A 178 18.03 2.95 -10.33
C THR A 178 18.75 4.07 -11.06
N CYS A 179 19.97 4.38 -10.62
CA CYS A 179 20.86 5.25 -11.38
C CYS A 179 21.35 4.50 -12.62
N SER A 180 20.59 4.60 -13.70
CA SER A 180 20.96 4.12 -15.03
C SER A 180 20.96 5.30 -15.98
N LYS A 181 22.10 5.55 -16.62
CA LYS A 181 22.17 6.47 -17.75
C LYS A 181 21.73 5.70 -19.00
N SER A 182 20.81 6.27 -19.78
CA SER A 182 20.45 5.70 -21.07
C SER A 182 21.69 5.56 -21.96
N PRO A 183 21.80 4.48 -22.76
CA PRO A 183 22.93 4.31 -23.67
C PRO A 183 22.96 5.47 -24.67
N LEU A 184 24.16 5.89 -25.10
CA LEU A 184 24.28 6.81 -26.22
C LEU A 184 23.81 6.08 -27.50
N THR A 185 22.81 6.64 -28.17
CA THR A 185 22.30 6.13 -29.46
C THR A 185 22.86 6.89 -30.67
N THR A 186 23.72 7.88 -30.43
CA THR A 186 24.35 8.73 -31.43
C THR A 186 25.87 8.77 -31.23
N GLY A 187 26.62 8.84 -32.32
CA GLY A 187 28.10 8.90 -32.31
C GLY A 187 28.74 8.03 -33.39
N THR A 188 30.04 8.25 -33.62
CA THR A 188 30.86 7.38 -34.49
C THR A 188 31.26 6.14 -33.67
N PRO A 189 30.95 4.91 -34.12
CA PRO A 189 31.39 3.69 -33.44
C PRO A 189 32.91 3.59 -33.44
N GLU A 190 33.50 3.31 -32.28
CA GLU A 190 34.94 3.04 -32.16
C GLU A 190 35.20 1.54 -32.26
N VAL A 191 36.09 1.12 -33.14
CA VAL A 191 36.38 -0.31 -33.36
C VAL A 191 37.18 -0.90 -32.20
N THR A 192 36.80 -2.09 -31.72
CA THR A 192 37.60 -2.79 -30.71
C THR A 192 38.81 -3.47 -31.35
N LYS A 193 40.02 -3.10 -30.93
CA LYS A 193 41.26 -3.57 -31.56
C LYS A 193 41.87 -4.80 -30.90
N ALA A 194 41.34 -5.23 -29.76
CA ALA A 194 41.86 -6.34 -28.97
C ALA A 194 40.75 -7.35 -28.68
N GLY A 195 41.00 -8.62 -29.00
CA GLY A 195 40.06 -9.71 -28.80
C GLY A 195 40.74 -10.97 -28.30
N ILE A 196 40.05 -11.73 -27.45
CA ILE A 196 40.46 -13.08 -27.03
C ILE A 196 39.26 -14.00 -27.24
N SER A 197 39.45 -15.08 -28.00
CA SER A 197 38.39 -16.05 -28.31
C SER A 197 38.85 -17.48 -28.03
N THR A 198 37.95 -18.30 -27.49
CA THR A 198 38.17 -19.75 -27.35
C THR A 198 37.57 -20.55 -28.50
N LEU A 199 36.97 -19.91 -29.50
CA LEU A 199 36.36 -20.58 -30.64
C LEU A 199 37.43 -21.01 -31.64
N SER A 200 37.21 -22.14 -32.32
CA SER A 200 38.11 -22.62 -33.38
C SER A 200 38.05 -21.75 -34.65
N GLN A 201 36.98 -20.97 -34.80
CA GLN A 201 36.79 -19.94 -35.82
C GLN A 201 36.09 -18.75 -35.16
N THR A 202 36.53 -17.55 -35.50
CA THR A 202 35.87 -16.32 -35.07
C THR A 202 34.51 -16.17 -35.77
N PRO A 203 33.55 -15.42 -35.19
CA PRO A 203 32.22 -15.27 -35.77
C PRO A 203 32.21 -14.67 -37.18
N THR A 204 33.20 -13.83 -37.47
CA THR A 204 33.42 -13.22 -38.78
C THR A 204 34.92 -13.17 -39.10
N ASP A 205 35.24 -12.91 -40.38
CA ASP A 205 36.61 -12.66 -40.85
C ASP A 205 37.17 -11.31 -40.36
N ASN A 206 36.30 -10.40 -39.88
CA ASN A 206 36.69 -9.06 -39.45
C ASN A 206 36.76 -8.91 -37.93
N TRP A 207 36.55 -10.00 -37.20
CA TRP A 207 36.66 -10.02 -35.74
C TRP A 207 38.10 -9.69 -35.28
N PRO A 208 38.29 -8.89 -34.21
CA PRO A 208 37.29 -8.29 -33.32
C PRO A 208 36.81 -6.88 -33.74
N LEU A 209 37.21 -6.41 -34.93
CA LEU A 209 36.98 -5.01 -35.37
C LEU A 209 35.51 -4.70 -35.67
N ASP A 210 34.70 -5.73 -35.84
CA ASP A 210 33.25 -5.64 -36.06
C ASP A 210 32.45 -5.51 -34.75
N VAL A 211 33.10 -5.70 -33.59
CA VAL A 211 32.52 -5.40 -32.28
C VAL A 211 32.96 -4.00 -31.87
N ASN A 212 32.03 -3.05 -31.91
CA ASN A 212 32.33 -1.64 -31.61
C ASN A 212 32.13 -1.30 -30.13
N ASN A 213 32.77 -0.22 -29.70
CA ASN A 213 32.67 0.43 -28.38
C ASN A 213 33.14 -0.43 -27.19
N GLY A 214 33.93 -1.47 -27.45
CA GLY A 214 34.67 -2.22 -26.45
C GLY A 214 36.14 -1.81 -26.40
N PHE A 215 36.76 -1.92 -25.24
CA PHE A 215 38.24 -1.87 -25.15
C PHE A 215 38.85 -3.23 -25.45
N ILE A 216 38.18 -4.32 -25.03
CA ILE A 216 38.57 -5.71 -25.25
C ILE A 216 37.29 -6.52 -25.49
N VAL A 217 37.31 -7.41 -26.48
CA VAL A 217 36.27 -8.42 -26.70
C VAL A 217 36.74 -9.75 -26.15
N LEU A 218 35.94 -10.38 -25.29
CA LEU A 218 36.17 -11.74 -24.81
C LEU A 218 35.04 -12.62 -25.32
N GLU A 219 35.38 -13.73 -25.95
CA GLU A 219 34.37 -14.59 -26.56
C GLU A 219 34.57 -16.07 -26.22
N SER A 220 33.49 -16.70 -25.77
CA SER A 220 33.41 -18.14 -25.54
C SER A 220 31.94 -18.57 -25.51
N THR A 221 31.66 -19.77 -26.01
CA THR A 221 30.32 -20.38 -25.90
C THR A 221 30.14 -21.21 -24.63
N ASN A 222 31.24 -21.53 -23.93
CA ASN A 222 31.20 -22.44 -22.78
C ASN A 222 32.20 -22.13 -21.65
N LYS A 223 32.94 -21.03 -21.72
CA LYS A 223 33.84 -20.56 -20.64
C LYS A 223 33.39 -19.20 -20.12
N GLY A 224 33.62 -18.99 -18.81
CA GLY A 224 33.46 -17.69 -18.18
C GLY A 224 34.78 -16.93 -18.09
N PHE A 225 34.71 -15.61 -17.99
CA PHE A 225 35.86 -14.77 -17.63
C PHE A 225 36.12 -14.87 -16.12
N VAL A 226 37.35 -15.24 -15.76
CA VAL A 226 37.79 -15.32 -14.36
C VAL A 226 38.88 -14.28 -14.14
N VAL A 227 38.58 -13.27 -13.32
CA VAL A 227 39.58 -12.31 -12.83
C VAL A 227 40.45 -12.96 -11.75
N THR A 228 41.65 -12.42 -11.53
CA THR A 228 42.51 -12.81 -10.40
C THR A 228 41.75 -12.71 -9.08
N ARG A 229 41.93 -13.69 -8.19
CA ARG A 229 41.18 -13.83 -6.93
C ARG A 229 42.13 -13.80 -5.76
N HIS A 230 41.89 -12.91 -4.80
CA HIS A 230 42.69 -12.78 -3.58
C HIS A 230 41.77 -12.59 -2.38
N THR A 231 42.21 -12.99 -1.20
CA THR A 231 41.62 -12.53 0.06
C THR A 231 41.92 -11.05 0.28
N THR A 232 41.18 -10.37 1.16
CA THR A 232 41.47 -8.95 1.49
C THR A 232 42.90 -8.77 2.00
N ALA A 233 43.43 -9.73 2.76
CA ALA A 233 44.79 -9.67 3.31
C ALA A 233 45.86 -9.80 2.22
N GLU A 234 45.63 -10.63 1.20
CA GLU A 234 46.61 -10.83 0.12
C GLU A 234 46.72 -9.62 -0.82
N LEU A 235 45.76 -8.68 -0.81
CA LEU A 235 45.82 -7.48 -1.64
C LEU A 235 46.99 -6.56 -1.31
N SER A 236 47.50 -6.59 -0.07
CA SER A 236 48.69 -5.82 0.32
C SER A 236 49.99 -6.40 -0.26
N ASN A 237 49.95 -7.63 -0.77
CA ASN A 237 51.12 -8.31 -1.35
C ASN A 237 51.29 -7.99 -2.85
N ILE A 238 50.34 -7.27 -3.45
CA ILE A 238 50.43 -6.84 -4.84
C ILE A 238 51.36 -5.62 -4.87
N GLU A 239 52.59 -5.83 -5.33
CA GLU A 239 53.56 -4.74 -5.50
C GLU A 239 53.20 -3.87 -6.71
N ASN A 240 53.32 -2.54 -6.55
CA ASN A 240 53.07 -1.54 -7.59
C ASN A 240 51.71 -1.69 -8.32
N PRO A 241 50.57 -1.72 -7.60
CA PRO A 241 49.26 -1.79 -8.22
C PRO A 241 48.99 -0.55 -9.10
N ILE A 242 48.44 -0.79 -10.29
CA ILE A 242 48.15 0.24 -11.29
C ILE A 242 46.66 0.61 -11.22
N GLU A 243 46.34 1.90 -11.35
CA GLU A 243 44.95 2.35 -11.42
C GLU A 243 44.19 1.66 -12.56
N GLY A 244 42.97 1.22 -12.28
CA GLY A 244 42.18 0.44 -13.24
C GLY A 244 42.28 -1.08 -13.05
N MET A 245 43.21 -1.58 -12.22
CA MET A 245 43.34 -3.01 -11.96
C MET A 245 42.08 -3.58 -11.29
N LEU A 246 41.62 -4.73 -11.79
CA LEU A 246 40.45 -5.44 -11.30
C LEU A 246 40.84 -6.75 -10.62
N ILE A 247 40.23 -7.04 -9.48
CA ILE A 247 40.47 -8.28 -8.73
C ILE A 247 39.22 -8.70 -7.98
N TYR A 248 38.95 -10.00 -7.86
CA TYR A 248 37.85 -10.47 -7.01
C TYR A 248 38.36 -10.73 -5.59
N ASP A 249 37.83 -10.00 -4.62
CA ASP A 249 38.14 -10.22 -3.21
C ASP A 249 37.26 -11.34 -2.65
N THR A 250 37.87 -12.47 -2.27
CA THR A 250 37.16 -13.66 -1.78
C THR A 250 36.70 -13.54 -0.33
N THR A 251 37.30 -12.63 0.45
CA THR A 251 36.89 -12.33 1.82
C THR A 251 35.72 -11.36 1.83
N ALA A 252 35.84 -10.25 1.09
CA ALA A 252 34.79 -9.23 0.97
C ALA A 252 33.66 -9.63 -0.02
N LYS A 253 33.88 -10.69 -0.80
CA LYS A 253 32.95 -11.24 -1.81
C LYS A 253 32.51 -10.21 -2.85
N CYS A 254 33.43 -9.36 -3.31
CA CYS A 254 33.16 -8.29 -4.27
C CYS A 254 34.27 -8.18 -5.33
N LEU A 255 33.93 -7.69 -6.52
CA LEU A 255 34.93 -7.21 -7.48
C LEU A 255 35.50 -5.89 -6.95
N LYS A 256 36.81 -5.80 -6.78
CA LYS A 256 37.53 -4.58 -6.40
C LYS A 256 38.24 -3.96 -7.59
N LEU A 257 38.23 -2.63 -7.61
CA LEU A 257 38.97 -1.78 -8.53
C LEU A 257 40.06 -1.05 -7.72
N TYR A 258 41.29 -1.06 -8.20
CA TYR A 258 42.34 -0.20 -7.66
C TYR A 258 42.20 1.21 -8.25
N LYS A 259 41.95 2.20 -7.39
CA LYS A 259 41.75 3.61 -7.77
C LYS A 259 42.24 4.51 -6.64
N ASN A 260 42.91 5.61 -6.97
CA ASN A 260 43.36 6.62 -6.00
C ASN A 260 44.19 6.03 -4.84
N GLY A 261 45.03 5.03 -5.13
CA GLY A 261 45.88 4.41 -4.12
C GLY A 261 45.20 3.35 -3.23
N ALA A 262 43.96 2.94 -3.52
CA ALA A 262 43.22 2.00 -2.68
C ALA A 262 42.39 0.97 -3.47
N TRP A 263 42.25 -0.22 -2.90
CA TRP A 263 41.35 -1.27 -3.38
C TRP A 263 39.92 -1.06 -2.88
N THR A 264 39.00 -0.74 -3.78
CA THR A 264 37.60 -0.45 -3.43
C THR A 264 36.64 -1.41 -4.13
N CYS A 265 35.64 -1.95 -3.42
CA CYS A 265 34.59 -2.72 -4.08
C CYS A 265 33.86 -1.85 -5.11
N VAL A 266 33.70 -2.37 -6.32
CA VAL A 266 32.84 -1.76 -7.33
C VAL A 266 31.41 -1.83 -6.81
N LYS A 267 30.79 -0.66 -6.67
CA LYS A 267 29.41 -0.49 -6.25
C LYS A 267 28.71 0.37 -7.30
N LYS A 268 27.41 0.16 -7.45
CA LYS A 268 26.58 1.08 -8.23
C LYS A 268 26.61 2.44 -7.55
N SER A 269 26.98 3.49 -8.29
CA SER A 269 26.89 4.87 -7.84
C SER A 269 26.08 5.70 -8.84
N CYS A 270 25.51 6.79 -8.35
CA CYS A 270 24.84 7.79 -9.17
C CYS A 270 25.85 8.87 -9.49
N ASN A 271 26.38 8.87 -10.72
CA ASN A 271 27.26 9.91 -11.25
C ASN A 271 26.59 10.55 -12.46
#